data_AF-A0A7R9YP67-F1
#
_entry.id   AF-A0A7R9YP67-F1
#
_cell.length_a   1.000
_cell.length_b   1.000
_cell.length_c   1.000
_cell.angle_alpha   90.00
_cell.angle_beta   90.00
_cell.angle_gamma   90.00
#
_symmetry.space_group_name_H-M   'P 1'
#
loop_
_entity.id
_entity.type
_entity.pdbx_description
1 polymer ?
#
loop_
_entity_poly.entity_id
_entity_poly.type
_entity_poly.pdbx_seq_one_letter_code
_entity_poly.pdbx_strand_id
1 'polypeptide(L)'
;STVRNWNLPVARFMKENVLLRVHRAYGPLITFTFSTLWHGVAPGYFVTAGSTLLFLKATNELRTHVAPRAARLPAPLRWAFGACGRLLNHGAVAFSLLPMMNVSGAETLAMLRALRFAPFAIALALLALCRVCAASDRHARAAVPKAKAL
;
A
#
# COMPACT_ATOMS: atom_id res chain seq x y z
N SER A 1 -1.02 9.29 4.29
CA SER A 1 0.11 8.38 4.57
C SER A 1 1.38 9.15 4.32
N THR A 2 2.46 8.82 5.03
CA THR A 2 3.78 9.45 4.89
C THR A 2 4.26 9.58 3.45
N VAL A 3 3.96 8.59 2.59
CA VAL A 3 4.23 8.65 1.13
C VAL A 3 3.62 9.87 0.43
N ARG A 4 2.42 10.31 0.82
CA ARG A 4 1.76 11.49 0.22
C ARG A 4 2.45 12.82 0.55
N ASN A 5 3.27 12.84 1.60
CA ASN A 5 3.97 14.03 2.07
C ASN A 5 5.47 13.98 1.74
N TRP A 6 5.96 12.85 1.20
CA TRP A 6 7.33 12.70 0.74
C TRP A 6 7.48 13.27 -0.67
N ASN A 7 8.48 14.15 -0.87
CA ASN A 7 8.78 14.77 -2.16
C ASN A 7 7.54 15.38 -2.85
N LEU A 8 6.85 16.28 -2.14
CA LEU A 8 5.55 16.83 -2.56
C LEU A 8 5.56 17.47 -3.97
N PRO A 9 6.59 18.22 -4.40
CA PRO A 9 6.62 18.76 -5.76
C PRO A 9 6.62 17.66 -6.82
N VAL A 10 7.46 16.63 -6.66
CA VAL A 10 7.49 15.48 -7.59
C VAL A 10 6.18 14.70 -7.51
N ALA A 11 5.60 14.51 -6.33
CA ALA A 11 4.31 13.85 -6.19
C ALA A 11 3.18 14.60 -6.93
N ARG A 12 3.18 15.93 -6.90
CA ARG A 12 2.24 16.76 -7.67
C ARG A 12 2.50 16.63 -9.17
N PHE A 13 3.76 16.75 -9.60
CA PHE A 13 4.15 16.57 -10.99
C PHE A 13 3.69 15.22 -11.54
N MET A 14 3.98 14.12 -10.83
CA MET A 14 3.59 12.76 -11.20
C MET A 14 2.07 12.59 -11.24
N LYS A 15 1.35 13.23 -10.31
CA LYS A 15 -0.12 13.19 -10.30
C LYS A 15 -0.69 13.89 -11.54
N GLU A 16 -0.25 15.10 -11.83
CA GLU A 16 -0.82 15.98 -12.86
C GLU A 16 -0.39 15.59 -14.29
N ASN A 17 0.82 15.07 -14.44
CA ASN A 17 1.40 14.79 -15.75
C ASN A 17 1.35 13.30 -16.14
N VAL A 18 1.18 12.39 -15.17
CA VAL A 18 1.14 10.96 -15.45
C VAL A 18 -0.17 10.36 -14.97
N LEU A 19 -0.41 10.33 -13.65
CA LEU A 19 -1.52 9.58 -13.05
C LEU A 19 -2.89 9.97 -13.59
N LEU A 20 -3.14 11.27 -13.74
CA LEU A 20 -4.43 11.79 -14.23
C LEU A 20 -4.59 11.70 -15.76
N ARG A 21 -3.52 11.40 -16.49
CA ARG A 21 -3.51 11.37 -17.97
C ARG A 21 -3.60 9.97 -18.56
N VAL A 22 -3.62 8.94 -17.73
CA VAL A 22 -3.67 7.54 -18.15
C VAL A 22 -4.95 6.87 -17.68
N HIS A 23 -5.28 5.71 -18.26
CA HIS A 23 -6.48 4.98 -17.88
C HIS A 23 -6.48 4.61 -16.39
N ARG A 24 -7.59 4.90 -15.69
CA ARG A 24 -7.70 4.81 -14.23
C ARG A 24 -7.31 3.45 -13.66
N ALA A 25 -7.55 2.36 -14.40
CA ALA A 25 -7.19 1.00 -13.97
C ALA A 25 -5.67 0.78 -13.86
N TYR A 26 -4.88 1.47 -14.69
CA TYR A 26 -3.43 1.30 -14.78
C TYR A 26 -2.65 2.48 -14.21
N GLY A 27 -3.34 3.54 -13.78
CA GLY A 27 -2.74 4.79 -13.33
C GLY A 27 -1.61 4.61 -12.32
N PRO A 28 -1.84 3.97 -11.17
CA PRO A 28 -0.77 3.76 -10.19
C PRO A 28 0.42 3.00 -10.76
N LEU A 29 0.19 1.92 -11.52
CA LEU A 29 1.25 1.11 -12.12
C LEU A 29 2.09 1.95 -13.08
N ILE A 30 1.47 2.63 -14.03
CA ILE A 30 2.16 3.45 -15.03
C ILE A 30 2.93 4.59 -14.36
N THR A 31 2.33 5.26 -13.36
CA THR A 31 3.00 6.33 -12.61
C THR A 31 4.25 5.84 -11.87
N PHE A 32 4.17 4.67 -11.21
CA PHE A 32 5.33 4.10 -10.53
C PHE A 32 6.39 3.60 -11.51
N THR A 33 6.00 3.00 -12.64
CA THR A 33 6.94 2.62 -13.71
C THR A 33 7.65 3.84 -14.29
N PHE A 34 6.92 4.91 -14.59
CA PHE A 34 7.52 6.17 -15.06
C PHE A 34 8.47 6.75 -14.00
N SER A 35 8.08 6.74 -12.72
CA SER A 35 8.94 7.18 -11.63
C SER A 35 10.23 6.35 -11.54
N THR A 36 10.16 5.03 -11.74
CA THR A 36 11.35 4.18 -11.79
C THR A 36 12.26 4.57 -12.95
N LEU A 37 11.70 4.69 -14.16
CA LEU A 37 12.47 5.05 -15.35
C LEU A 37 13.14 6.44 -15.22
N TRP A 38 12.48 7.38 -14.55
CA TRP A 38 13.05 8.70 -14.23
C TRP A 38 14.34 8.59 -13.39
N HIS A 39 14.41 7.63 -12.47
CA HIS A 39 15.60 7.41 -11.63
C HIS A 39 16.69 6.58 -12.32
N GLY A 40 16.39 5.96 -13.47
CA GLY A 40 17.28 5.08 -14.24
C GLY A 40 16.78 3.64 -14.31
N VAL A 41 17.57 2.76 -14.93
CA VAL A 41 17.22 1.33 -15.09
C VAL A 41 18.10 0.50 -14.16
N ALA A 42 17.70 0.38 -12.89
CA ALA A 42 18.39 -0.45 -11.90
C ALA A 42 17.39 -1.36 -11.17
N PRO A 43 17.76 -2.62 -10.86
CA PRO A 43 16.88 -3.57 -10.16
C PRO A 43 16.26 -3.03 -8.87
N GLY A 44 17.04 -2.30 -8.08
CA GLY A 44 16.58 -1.68 -6.83
C GLY A 44 15.38 -0.75 -7.04
N TYR A 45 15.36 0.02 -8.12
CA TYR A 45 14.28 0.97 -8.40
C TYR A 45 12.96 0.29 -8.76
N PHE A 46 13.02 -0.87 -9.43
CA PHE A 46 11.82 -1.68 -9.70
C PHE A 46 11.27 -2.30 -8.41
N VAL A 47 12.15 -2.77 -7.52
CA VAL A 47 11.74 -3.28 -6.21
C VAL A 47 11.09 -2.19 -5.37
N THR A 48 11.67 -0.98 -5.34
CA THR A 48 11.10 0.21 -4.68
C THR A 48 9.71 0.56 -5.19
N ALA A 49 9.53 0.62 -6.52
CA ALA A 49 8.22 0.91 -7.11
C ALA A 49 7.19 -0.18 -6.79
N GLY A 50 7.59 -1.45 -6.93
CA GLY A 50 6.73 -2.60 -6.63
C GLY A 50 6.30 -2.64 -5.16
N SER A 51 7.24 -2.46 -4.22
CA SER A 51 6.93 -2.44 -2.79
C SER A 51 6.04 -1.25 -2.42
N THR A 52 6.31 -0.06 -2.96
CA THR A 52 5.52 1.13 -2.70
C THR A 52 4.08 0.94 -3.18
N LEU A 53 3.89 0.40 -4.39
CA LEU A 53 2.57 0.11 -4.94
C LEU A 53 1.83 -0.93 -4.09
N LEU A 54 2.50 -2.01 -3.69
CA LEU A 54 1.93 -3.06 -2.86
C LEU A 54 1.47 -2.52 -1.50
N PHE A 55 2.34 -1.77 -0.81
CA PHE A 55 2.02 -1.21 0.51
C PHE A 55 0.97 -0.11 0.44
N LEU A 56 0.96 0.69 -0.62
CA LEU A 56 -0.10 1.66 -0.86
C LEU A 56 -1.45 0.96 -1.02
N LYS A 57 -1.49 -0.14 -1.79
CA LYS A 57 -2.68 -0.97 -1.95
C LYS A 57 -3.12 -1.56 -0.61
N ALA A 58 -2.23 -2.22 0.12
CA ALA A 58 -2.53 -2.81 1.43
C ALA A 58 -3.05 -1.76 2.42
N THR A 59 -2.43 -0.58 2.46
CA THR A 59 -2.86 0.51 3.35
C THR A 59 -4.25 1.04 2.99
N ASN A 60 -4.55 1.16 1.69
CA ASN A 60 -5.87 1.62 1.25
C ASN A 60 -6.96 0.58 1.57
N GLU A 61 -6.70 -0.69 1.31
CA GLU A 61 -7.61 -1.80 1.64
C GLU A 61 -7.89 -1.88 3.15
N LEU A 62 -6.85 -1.73 3.98
CA LEU A 62 -6.99 -1.69 5.44
C LEU A 62 -7.87 -0.52 5.88
N ARG A 63 -7.67 0.67 5.31
CA ARG A 63 -8.52 1.85 5.59
C ARG A 63 -9.97 1.64 5.19
N THR A 64 -10.21 0.96 4.07
CA THR A 64 -11.58 0.75 3.56
C THR A 64 -12.31 -0.34 4.35
N HIS A 65 -11.66 -1.46 4.65
CA HIS A 65 -12.33 -2.66 5.17
C HIS A 65 -12.09 -2.93 6.65
N VAL A 66 -10.93 -2.57 7.19
CA VAL A 66 -10.56 -2.94 8.57
C VAL A 66 -10.71 -1.75 9.53
N ALA A 67 -10.31 -0.54 9.12
CA ALA A 67 -10.37 0.64 9.97
C ALA A 67 -11.79 0.96 10.50
N PRO A 68 -12.90 0.82 9.73
CA PRO A 68 -14.24 1.03 10.26
C PRO A 68 -14.63 0.03 11.36
N ARG A 69 -14.13 -1.20 11.28
CA ARG A 69 -14.32 -2.23 12.31
C ARG A 69 -13.51 -1.90 13.55
N ALA A 70 -12.25 -1.53 13.37
CA ALA A 70 -11.35 -1.14 14.45
C ALA A 70 -11.85 0.11 15.21
N ALA A 71 -12.58 1.02 14.55
CA ALA A 71 -13.19 2.18 15.19
C ALA A 71 -14.21 1.80 16.29
N ARG A 72 -14.86 0.64 16.17
CA ARG A 72 -15.84 0.11 17.13
C ARG A 72 -15.21 -0.58 18.34
N LEU A 73 -13.89 -0.78 18.34
CA LEU A 73 -13.19 -1.42 19.46
C LEU A 73 -13.15 -0.49 20.69
N PRO A 74 -13.01 -1.06 21.90
CA PRO A 74 -12.69 -0.31 23.11
C PRO A 74 -11.47 0.59 22.92
N ALA A 75 -11.42 1.70 23.67
CA ALA A 75 -10.37 2.71 23.57
C ALA A 75 -8.92 2.14 23.54
N PRO A 76 -8.51 1.22 24.43
CA PRO A 76 -7.14 0.70 24.40
C PRO A 76 -6.82 -0.07 23.11
N LEU A 77 -7.74 -0.90 22.63
CA LEU A 77 -7.55 -1.68 21.41
C LEU A 77 -7.56 -0.80 20.15
N ARG A 78 -8.40 0.23 20.12
CA ARG A 78 -8.42 1.22 19.03
C ARG A 78 -7.12 2.02 18.99
N TRP A 79 -6.56 2.38 20.14
CA TRP A 79 -5.29 3.08 20.23
C TRP A 79 -4.13 2.19 19.77
N ALA A 80 -4.09 0.93 20.23
CA ALA A 80 -3.13 -0.07 19.79
C ALA A 80 -3.18 -0.27 18.27
N PHE A 81 -4.37 -0.44 17.69
CA PHE A 81 -4.55 -0.52 16.24
C PHE A 81 -3.97 0.71 15.51
N GLY A 82 -4.25 1.92 16.01
CA GLY A 82 -3.71 3.15 15.46
C GLY A 82 -2.18 3.24 15.54
N ALA A 83 -1.60 2.84 16.66
CA ALA A 83 -0.15 2.82 16.88
C ALA A 83 0.55 1.80 15.96
N CYS A 84 0.05 0.55 15.94
CA CYS A 84 0.53 -0.49 15.03
C CYS A 84 0.41 -0.06 13.57
N GLY A 85 -0.71 0.54 13.18
CA GLY A 85 -0.91 1.04 11.82
C GLY A 85 0.09 2.14 11.43
N ARG A 86 0.42 3.05 12.34
CA ARG A 86 1.47 4.06 12.12
C ARG A 86 2.83 3.40 11.97
N LEU A 87 3.20 2.52 12.89
CA LEU A 87 4.48 1.80 12.86
C LEU A 87 4.66 1.03 11.55
N LEU A 88 3.65 0.27 11.14
CA LEU A 88 3.64 -0.48 9.89
C LEU A 88 3.78 0.46 8.68
N ASN A 89 3.06 1.59 8.65
CA ASN A 89 3.17 2.55 7.56
C ASN A 89 4.58 3.19 7.49
N HIS A 90 5.19 3.52 8.62
CA HIS A 90 6.57 4.03 8.65
C HIS A 90 7.59 2.97 8.20
N GLY A 91 7.48 1.74 8.71
CA GLY A 91 8.33 0.63 8.30
C GLY A 91 8.19 0.31 6.81
N ALA A 92 6.97 0.35 6.27
CA ALA A 92 6.69 0.15 4.85
C ALA A 92 7.34 1.23 3.97
N VAL A 93 7.30 2.50 4.39
CA VAL A 93 7.97 3.60 3.68
C VAL A 93 9.49 3.42 3.73
N ALA A 94 10.04 3.16 4.91
CA ALA A 94 11.48 2.94 5.08
C ALA A 94 11.98 1.78 4.22
N PHE A 95 11.28 0.63 4.28
CA PHE A 95 11.59 -0.52 3.43
C PHE A 95 11.50 -0.19 1.95
N SER A 96 10.52 0.60 1.52
CA SER A 96 10.37 0.89 0.08
C SER A 96 11.50 1.75 -0.45
N LEU A 97 12.19 2.53 0.38
CA LEU A 97 13.31 3.36 -0.05
C LEU A 97 14.65 2.60 0.01
N LEU A 98 14.79 1.59 0.87
CA LEU A 98 16.03 0.81 1.02
C LEU A 98 16.54 0.19 -0.30
N PRO A 99 15.71 -0.49 -1.13
CA PRO A 99 16.15 -1.03 -2.41
C PRO A 99 16.69 0.02 -3.36
N MET A 100 16.24 1.29 -3.25
CA MET A 100 16.69 2.38 -4.11
C MET A 100 18.18 2.70 -3.93
N MET A 101 18.78 2.30 -2.80
CA MET A 101 20.20 2.49 -2.54
C MET A 101 21.07 1.45 -3.26
N ASN A 102 20.48 0.36 -3.76
CA ASN A 102 21.20 -0.74 -4.39
C ASN A 102 21.07 -0.66 -5.92
N VAL A 103 22.17 -0.33 -6.58
CA VAL A 103 22.22 -0.32 -8.05
C VAL A 103 22.35 -1.76 -8.57
N SER A 104 23.05 -2.63 -7.84
CA SER A 104 23.20 -4.04 -8.22
C SER A 104 21.97 -4.88 -7.84
N GLY A 105 21.58 -5.79 -8.75
CA GLY A 105 20.55 -6.78 -8.47
C GLY A 105 20.96 -7.76 -7.37
N ALA A 106 22.25 -8.09 -7.27
CA ALA A 106 22.76 -9.01 -6.25
C ALA A 106 22.63 -8.43 -4.83
N GLU A 107 22.99 -7.15 -4.66
CA GLU A 107 22.86 -6.42 -3.39
C GLU A 107 21.39 -6.28 -2.99
N THR A 108 20.54 -5.90 -3.96
CA THR A 108 19.09 -5.84 -3.76
C THR A 108 18.55 -7.19 -3.26
N LEU A 109 18.95 -8.29 -3.91
CA LEU A 109 18.47 -9.62 -3.57
C LEU A 109 19.04 -10.11 -2.22
N ALA A 110 20.29 -9.81 -1.91
CA ALA A 110 20.91 -10.10 -0.62
C ALA A 110 20.15 -9.38 0.52
N MET A 111 19.83 -8.11 0.34
CA MET A 111 19.00 -7.33 1.28
C MET A 111 17.62 -7.98 1.47
N LEU A 112 16.94 -8.36 0.38
CA LEU A 112 15.62 -9.00 0.48
C LEU A 112 15.68 -10.33 1.23
N ARG A 113 16.74 -11.12 1.01
CA ARG A 113 16.99 -12.38 1.73
C ARG A 113 17.31 -12.14 3.21
N ALA A 114 18.11 -11.13 3.53
CA ALA A 114 18.42 -10.76 4.92
C ALA A 114 17.14 -10.40 5.70
N LEU A 115 16.19 -9.73 5.04
CA LEU A 115 14.86 -9.43 5.59
C LEU A 115 13.86 -10.59 5.42
N ARG A 116 14.29 -11.74 4.90
CA ARG A 116 13.49 -12.94 4.63
C ARG A 116 12.22 -12.67 3.83
N PHE A 117 12.21 -11.63 3.00
CA PHE A 117 11.01 -11.14 2.31
C PHE A 117 9.82 -10.83 3.24
N ALA A 118 10.05 -10.68 4.55
CA ALA A 118 9.00 -10.52 5.56
C ALA A 118 8.09 -9.31 5.29
N PRO A 119 8.59 -8.14 4.83
CA PRO A 119 7.71 -7.01 4.52
C PRO A 119 6.68 -7.32 3.42
N PHE A 120 7.06 -8.11 2.40
CA PHE A 120 6.13 -8.55 1.36
C PHE A 120 5.11 -9.54 1.92
N ALA A 121 5.55 -10.52 2.71
CA ALA A 121 4.67 -11.49 3.35
C ALA A 121 3.63 -10.80 4.25
N ILE A 122 4.05 -9.81 5.05
CA ILE A 122 3.16 -9.01 5.90
C ILE A 122 2.13 -8.26 5.05
N ALA A 123 2.55 -7.60 3.96
CA ALA A 123 1.62 -6.87 3.10
C ALA A 123 0.59 -7.79 2.42
N LEU A 124 1.01 -8.98 1.98
CA LEU A 124 0.10 -9.98 1.42
C LEU A 124 -0.87 -10.52 2.48
N ALA A 125 -0.40 -10.78 3.70
CA ALA A 125 -1.27 -11.18 4.81
C ALA A 125 -2.31 -10.11 5.15
N LEU A 126 -1.92 -8.83 5.16
CA LEU A 126 -2.84 -7.71 5.37
C LEU A 126 -3.88 -7.61 4.23
N LEU A 127 -3.48 -7.82 2.99
CA LEU A 127 -4.40 -7.86 1.85
C LEU A 127 -5.38 -9.04 1.95
N ALA A 128 -4.90 -10.23 2.34
CA ALA A 128 -5.74 -11.39 2.58
C ALA A 128 -6.77 -11.13 3.68
N LEU A 129 -6.35 -10.54 4.80
CA LEU A 129 -7.25 -10.10 5.87
C LEU A 129 -8.33 -9.13 5.34
N CYS A 130 -7.94 -8.13 4.54
CA CYS A 130 -8.89 -7.19 3.95
C CYS A 130 -9.90 -7.89 3.04
N ARG A 131 -9.49 -8.92 2.29
CA ARG A 131 -10.39 -9.71 1.44
C ARG A 131 -11.42 -10.49 2.25
N VAL A 132 -11.02 -11.05 3.39
CA VAL A 132 -11.94 -11.72 4.33
C VAL A 132 -12.96 -10.70 4.88
N CYS A 133 -12.50 -9.54 5.35
CA CYS A 133 -13.38 -8.48 5.83
C CYS A 133 -14.35 -7.99 4.74
N ALA A 134 -13.87 -7.78 3.51
CA ALA A 134 -14.70 -7.37 2.38
C ALA A 134 -15.75 -8.43 2.00
N ALA A 135 -15.43 -9.72 2.11
CA ALA A 135 -16.39 -10.80 1.88
C ALA A 135 -17.50 -10.83 2.95
N SER A 136 -17.13 -10.60 4.20
CA SER A 136 -18.08 -10.43 5.31
C SER A 136 -18.99 -9.21 5.09
N ASP A 137 -18.45 -8.07 4.63
CA ASP A 137 -19.24 -6.88 4.30
C ASP A 137 -20.28 -7.15 3.21
N ARG A 138 -19.90 -7.91 2.17
CA ARG A 138 -20.82 -8.27 1.08
C ARG A 138 -21.94 -9.18 1.55
N HIS A 139 -21.64 -10.20 2.36
CA HIS A 139 -22.66 -11.08 2.94
C HIS A 139 -23.64 -10.30 3.83
N ALA A 140 -23.12 -9.44 4.70
CA ALA A 140 -23.97 -8.62 5.56
C ALA A 140 -24.92 -7.70 4.76
N ARG A 141 -24.44 -7.10 3.67
CA ARG A 141 -25.28 -6.25 2.79
C ARG A 141 -26.32 -7.05 2.00
N ALA A 142 -26.00 -8.28 1.58
CA ALA A 142 -26.92 -9.15 0.87
C ALA A 142 -28.05 -9.69 1.77
N ALA A 143 -27.80 -9.81 3.08
CA ALA A 143 -28.76 -10.30 4.07
C ALA A 143 -29.80 -9.24 4.51
N VAL A 144 -29.59 -7.96 4.22
CA VAL A 144 -30.58 -6.91 4.51
C VAL A 144 -31.67 -6.96 3.44
N PRO A 145 -32.94 -7.26 3.78
CA PRO A 145 -34.03 -7.25 2.82
C PRO A 145 -34.14 -5.85 2.22
N LYS A 146 -34.19 -5.75 0.88
CA LYS A 146 -34.54 -4.48 0.23
C LYS A 146 -35.96 -4.15 0.67
N ALA A 147 -36.12 -3.17 1.56
CA ALA A 147 -37.43 -2.62 1.88
C ALA A 147 -38.10 -2.22 0.56
N LYS A 148 -39.25 -2.84 0.25
CA LYS A 148 -40.07 -2.42 -0.89
C LYS A 148 -40.49 -0.98 -0.60
N ALA A 149 -40.07 -0.05 -1.46
CA ALA A 149 -40.63 1.29 -1.48
C ALA A 149 -42.12 1.15 -1.78
N LEU A 150 -42.96 1.50 -0.81
CA LEU A 150 -44.38 1.80 -0.98
C LEU A 150 -44.52 3.31 -1.16
#